data_AF-A0A520I267-F1
#
_entry.id   AF-A0A520I267-F1
#
_cell.length_a   1.000
_cell.length_b   1.000
_cell.length_c   1.000
_cell.angle_alpha   90.00
_cell.angle_beta   90.00
_cell.angle_gamma   90.00
#
_symmetry.space_group_name_H-M   'P 1'
#
loop_
_entity.id
_entity.type
_entity.pdbx_description
1 polymer ?
#
loop_
_entity_poly.entity_id
_entity_poly.type
_entity_poly.pdbx_seq_one_letter_code
_entity_poly.pdbx_strand_id
1 'polypeptide(L)'
;MSDKHYSFFGAVEKSFDKAARFTKWDPGILEQIKACNAIYSMKFPVKRDDGSIDVIEAYRVQHSHHKAPCKGGIRFAAEVNQDEVMALAALMTYK
;
A
#
# COMPACT_ATOMS: atom_id res chain seq x y z
N MET A 1 -17.65 8.88 -21.90
CA MET A 1 -17.08 7.52 -21.83
C MET A 1 -16.22 7.49 -20.58
N SER A 2 -16.59 6.68 -19.59
CA SER A 2 -16.15 6.80 -18.19
C SER A 2 -14.62 6.73 -18.01
N ASP A 3 -14.06 7.77 -17.39
CA ASP A 3 -12.69 7.83 -16.88
C ASP A 3 -12.43 6.64 -15.94
N LYS A 4 -11.70 5.62 -16.41
CA LYS A 4 -11.17 4.59 -15.53
C LYS A 4 -10.02 5.21 -14.74
N HIS A 5 -10.29 5.63 -13.53
CA HIS A 5 -9.26 6.04 -12.57
C HIS A 5 -8.24 4.90 -12.42
N TYR A 6 -6.99 5.16 -12.77
CA TYR A 6 -5.91 4.17 -12.69
C TYR A 6 -5.58 3.90 -11.23
N SER A 7 -5.68 2.63 -10.81
CA SER A 7 -5.21 2.16 -9.49
C SER A 7 -3.88 1.47 -9.68
N PHE A 8 -2.86 1.98 -8.98
CA PHE A 8 -1.54 1.36 -8.95
C PHE A 8 -1.60 0.03 -8.20
N PHE A 9 -2.37 -0.06 -7.11
CA PHE A 9 -2.56 -1.32 -6.39
C PHE A 9 -3.16 -2.40 -7.30
N GLY A 10 -4.22 -2.05 -8.05
CA GLY A 10 -4.85 -2.95 -9.00
C GLY A 10 -3.92 -3.39 -10.14
N ALA A 11 -2.91 -2.60 -10.52
CA ALA A 11 -1.89 -3.03 -11.47
C ALA A 11 -0.92 -4.07 -10.87
N VAL A 12 -0.57 -3.93 -9.59
CA VAL A 12 0.23 -4.92 -8.85
C VAL A 12 -0.57 -6.21 -8.65
N GLU A 13 -1.85 -6.11 -8.29
CA GLU A 13 -2.74 -7.28 -8.15
C GLU A 13 -2.86 -8.07 -9.45
N LYS A 14 -3.03 -7.39 -10.60
CA LYS A 14 -3.03 -8.07 -11.91
C LYS A 14 -1.73 -8.83 -12.19
N SER A 15 -0.61 -8.27 -11.75
CA SER A 15 0.70 -8.92 -11.91
C SER A 15 0.80 -10.16 -11.01
N PHE A 16 0.31 -10.05 -9.78
CA PHE A 16 0.20 -11.18 -8.85
C PHE A 16 -0.72 -12.28 -9.40
N ASP A 17 -1.94 -11.94 -9.84
CA ASP A 17 -2.90 -12.90 -10.38
C ASP A 17 -2.36 -13.62 -11.63
N LYS A 18 -1.57 -12.93 -12.45
CA LYS A 18 -0.89 -13.55 -13.61
C LYS A 18 0.13 -14.59 -13.15
N ALA A 19 0.91 -14.30 -12.11
CA ALA A 19 1.90 -15.21 -11.56
C ALA A 19 1.27 -16.37 -10.76
N ALA A 20 0.20 -16.11 -10.02
CA ALA A 20 -0.49 -17.06 -9.15
C ALA A 20 -0.98 -18.31 -9.90
N ARG A 21 -1.37 -18.15 -11.18
CA ARG A 21 -1.77 -19.24 -12.08
C ARG A 21 -0.70 -20.31 -12.29
N PHE A 22 0.56 -19.97 -12.06
CA PHE A 22 1.70 -20.91 -12.18
C PHE A 22 2.02 -21.60 -10.85
N THR A 23 1.25 -21.35 -9.80
CA THR A 23 1.42 -21.96 -8.48
C THR A 23 0.31 -22.99 -8.22
N LYS A 24 0.55 -23.87 -7.25
CA LYS A 24 -0.39 -24.94 -6.85
C LYS A 24 -1.12 -24.62 -5.53
N TRP A 25 -1.06 -23.37 -5.08
CA TRP A 25 -1.60 -22.97 -3.79
C TRP A 25 -3.11 -22.78 -3.86
N ASP A 26 -3.77 -23.00 -2.72
CA ASP A 26 -5.21 -22.81 -2.59
C ASP A 26 -5.60 -21.34 -2.91
N PRO A 27 -6.69 -21.11 -3.66
CA PRO A 27 -7.14 -19.77 -3.98
C PRO A 27 -7.34 -18.87 -2.74
N GLY A 28 -7.81 -19.42 -1.62
CA GLY A 28 -7.99 -18.65 -0.39
C GLY A 28 -6.66 -18.17 0.21
N ILE A 29 -5.59 -18.97 0.08
CA ILE A 29 -4.24 -18.55 0.49
C ILE A 29 -3.73 -17.43 -0.45
N LEU A 30 -3.96 -17.56 -1.75
CA LEU A 30 -3.56 -16.56 -2.73
C LEU A 30 -4.28 -15.22 -2.51
N GLU A 31 -5.58 -15.26 -2.21
CA GLU A 31 -6.35 -14.06 -1.82
C GLU A 31 -5.81 -13.44 -0.53
N GLN A 32 -5.46 -14.24 0.48
CA GLN A 32 -4.86 -13.73 1.71
C GLN A 32 -3.48 -13.10 1.48
N ILE A 33 -2.66 -13.67 0.59
CA ILE A 33 -1.34 -13.10 0.25
C ILE A 33 -1.49 -11.77 -0.50
N LYS A 34 -2.52 -11.65 -1.34
CA LYS A 34 -2.80 -10.44 -2.13
C LYS A 34 -3.31 -9.28 -1.26
N ALA A 35 -4.06 -9.57 -0.20
CA ALA A 35 -4.61 -8.57 0.69
C ALA A 35 -3.54 -7.89 1.58
N CYS A 36 -3.69 -6.60 1.82
CA CYS A 36 -2.87 -5.89 2.82
C CYS A 36 -3.40 -6.17 4.24
N ASN A 37 -2.57 -6.72 5.12
CA ASN A 37 -2.96 -7.04 6.49
C ASN A 37 -3.35 -5.81 7.34
N ALA A 38 -2.67 -4.67 7.18
CA ALA A 38 -2.97 -3.47 7.95
C ALA A 38 -2.73 -2.19 7.15
N ILE A 39 -3.70 -1.28 7.19
CA ILE A 39 -3.65 0.04 6.57
C ILE A 39 -3.85 1.07 7.67
N TYR A 40 -2.83 1.90 7.91
CA TYR A 40 -2.88 2.98 8.87
C TYR A 40 -3.01 4.30 8.11
N SER A 41 -4.16 4.97 8.27
CA SER A 41 -4.36 6.35 7.83
C SER A 41 -4.31 7.26 9.05
N MET A 42 -3.49 8.31 8.96
CA MET A 42 -3.18 9.20 10.06
C MET A 42 -3.35 10.64 9.60
N LYS A 43 -3.97 11.47 10.45
CA LYS A 43 -4.01 12.92 10.30
C LYS A 43 -3.51 13.53 11.59
N PHE A 44 -2.42 14.28 11.53
CA PHE A 44 -1.81 14.87 12.72
C PHE A 44 -1.42 16.34 12.48
N PRO A 45 -1.64 17.21 13.48
CA PRO A 45 -1.26 18.62 13.37
C PRO A 45 0.25 18.79 13.55
N VAL A 46 0.83 19.70 12.79
CA VAL A 46 2.20 20.16 12.93
C VAL A 46 2.18 21.69 13.02
N LYS A 47 2.86 22.22 14.04
CA LYS A 47 3.09 23.66 14.16
C LYS A 47 4.26 24.05 13.26
N ARG A 48 4.04 24.99 12.36
CA ARG A 48 5.06 25.58 11.47
C ARG A 48 5.90 26.61 12.20
N ASP A 49 7.02 26.99 11.59
CA ASP A 49 7.95 27.98 12.14
C ASP A 49 7.33 29.38 12.28
N ASP A 50 6.34 29.72 11.44
CA ASP A 50 5.57 30.98 11.51
C ASP A 50 4.46 30.98 12.58
N GLY A 51 4.30 29.87 13.30
CA GLY A 51 3.29 29.70 14.34
C GLY A 51 1.94 29.15 13.86
N SER A 52 1.72 28.99 12.55
CA SER A 52 0.53 28.35 11.98
C SER A 52 0.47 26.84 12.29
N ILE A 53 -0.73 26.26 12.25
CA ILE A 53 -0.95 24.82 12.46
C ILE A 53 -1.51 24.21 11.18
N ASP A 54 -0.77 23.25 10.62
CA ASP A 54 -1.18 22.48 9.45
C ASP A 54 -1.46 21.03 9.83
N VAL A 55 -2.54 20.46 9.29
CA VAL A 55 -2.85 19.04 9.46
C VAL A 55 -2.24 18.25 8.29
N ILE A 56 -1.32 17.35 8.62
CA ILE A 56 -0.67 16.47 7.64
C ILE A 56 -1.41 15.14 7.60
N GLU A 57 -1.74 14.68 6.39
CA GLU A 57 -2.24 13.34 6.12
C GLU A 57 -1.08 12.40 5.76
N ALA A 58 -1.08 11.21 6.36
CA ALA A 58 -0.03 10.20 6.16
C ALA A 58 -0.62 8.79 6.14
N TYR A 59 0.03 7.91 5.38
CA TYR A 59 -0.35 6.51 5.28
C TYR A 59 0.83 5.59 5.55
N ARG A 60 0.59 4.51 6.28
CA ARG A 60 1.51 3.38 6.42
C ARG A 60 0.75 2.10 6.16
N VAL A 61 1.16 1.32 5.17
CA VAL A 61 0.55 0.03 4.87
C VAL A 61 1.54 -1.07 5.19
N GLN A 62 1.08 -2.11 5.89
CA GLN A 62 1.79 -3.34 6.13
C GLN A 62 1.08 -4.44 5.33
N HIS A 63 1.72 -4.87 4.25
CA HIS A 63 1.12 -5.83 3.33
C HIS A 63 1.02 -7.21 3.97
N SER A 64 2.12 -7.74 4.53
CA SER A 64 2.12 -9.08 5.12
C SER A 64 2.96 -9.16 6.39
N HIS A 65 2.46 -9.94 7.36
CA HIS A 65 3.16 -10.25 8.62
C HIS A 65 3.80 -11.64 8.63
N HIS A 66 3.82 -12.36 7.51
CA HIS A 66 4.39 -13.72 7.44
C HIS A 66 5.87 -13.79 7.88
N LYS A 67 6.58 -12.66 7.80
CA LYS A 67 7.90 -12.43 8.41
C LYS A 67 7.89 -11.13 9.18
N ALA A 68 8.36 -11.17 10.42
CA ALA A 68 8.56 -9.99 11.27
C ALA A 68 10.07 -9.69 11.42
N PRO A 69 10.47 -8.41 11.45
CA PRO A 69 9.64 -7.20 11.33
C PRO A 69 9.27 -6.87 9.88
N CYS A 70 8.14 -6.16 9.69
CA CYS A 70 7.81 -5.59 8.38
C CYS A 70 8.88 -4.59 7.91
N LYS A 71 9.20 -4.62 6.62
CA LYS A 71 10.18 -3.70 6.01
C LYS A 71 9.54 -2.86 4.91
N GLY A 72 9.89 -1.58 4.87
CA GLY A 72 9.40 -0.62 3.87
C GLY A 72 9.91 0.79 4.17
N GLY A 73 10.21 1.55 3.11
CA GLY A 73 10.69 2.94 3.19
C GLY A 73 9.61 3.94 3.60
N ILE A 74 9.99 5.22 3.69
CA ILE A 74 9.09 6.35 3.91
C ILE A 74 9.24 7.27 2.70
N ARG A 75 8.12 7.74 2.13
CA ARG A 75 8.10 8.63 0.98
C ARG A 75 7.38 9.93 1.36
N PHE A 76 8.01 11.05 1.06
CA PHE A 76 7.41 12.38 1.16
C PHE A 76 7.16 12.90 -0.25
N ALA A 77 5.89 13.00 -0.65
CA ALA A 77 5.46 13.61 -1.89
C ALA A 77 4.03 14.13 -1.74
N ALA A 78 3.66 15.16 -2.50
CA ALA A 78 2.34 15.78 -2.43
C ALA A 78 1.24 14.88 -3.03
N GLU A 79 1.61 13.97 -3.94
CA GLU A 79 0.70 13.09 -4.67
C GLU A 79 0.45 11.75 -3.95
N VAL A 80 1.03 11.55 -2.75
CA VAL A 80 0.88 10.30 -2.00
C VAL A 80 -0.59 10.07 -1.66
N ASN A 81 -1.08 8.88 -1.99
CA ASN A 81 -2.42 8.42 -1.68
C ASN A 81 -2.39 6.97 -1.18
N GLN A 82 -3.49 6.53 -0.56
CA GLN A 82 -3.57 5.19 0.03
C GLN A 82 -3.32 4.07 -1.00
N ASP A 83 -3.87 4.18 -2.21
CA ASP A 83 -3.73 3.18 -3.27
C ASP A 83 -2.26 2.99 -3.68
N GLU A 84 -1.52 4.09 -3.84
CA GLU A 84 -0.09 4.04 -4.13
C GLU A 84 0.70 3.33 -3.01
N VAL A 85 0.41 3.67 -1.74
CA VAL A 85 1.14 3.08 -0.61
C VAL A 85 0.81 1.60 -0.44
N MET A 86 -0.41 1.16 -0.73
CA MET A 86 -0.78 -0.26 -0.76
C MET A 86 0.03 -1.01 -1.83
N ALA A 87 0.13 -0.45 -3.04
CA ALA A 87 0.91 -1.03 -4.14
C ALA A 87 2.39 -1.18 -3.76
N LEU A 88 2.98 -0.12 -3.20
CA LEU A 88 4.38 -0.13 -2.76
C LEU A 88 4.62 -1.13 -1.63
N ALA A 89 3.70 -1.24 -0.67
CA ALA A 89 3.82 -2.22 0.42
C ALA A 89 3.76 -3.67 -0.09
N ALA A 90 2.90 -3.96 -1.08
CA ALA A 90 2.85 -5.26 -1.73
C ALA A 90 4.16 -5.58 -2.45
N LEU A 91 4.68 -4.64 -3.24
CA LEU A 91 5.97 -4.80 -3.93
C LEU A 91 7.13 -5.05 -2.96
N MET A 92 7.14 -4.43 -1.78
CA MET A 92 8.16 -4.69 -0.75
C MET A 92 8.10 -6.10 -0.17
N THR A 93 6.95 -6.77 -0.24
CA THR A 93 6.82 -8.18 0.19
C THR A 93 7.33 -9.14 -0.88
N TYR A 94 7.11 -8.82 -2.16
CA TYR A 94 7.47 -9.69 -3.28
C TYR A 94 8.92 -9.55 -3.77
N LYS A 95 9.56 -8.40 -3.50
CA LYS A 95 10.93 -8.08 -3.90
C LYS A 95 11.98 -8.87 -3.11
#